data_AF-A0A399ZRT6-F1
#
_entry.id   AF-A0A399ZRT6-F1
#
_cell.length_a   1.000
_cell.length_b   1.000
_cell.length_c   1.000
_cell.angle_alpha   90.00
_cell.angle_beta   90.00
_cell.angle_gamma   90.00
#
_symmetry.space_group_name_H-M   'P 1'
#
loop_
_entity.id
_entity.type
_entity.pdbx_description
1 polymer ?
#
loop_
_entity_poly.entity_id
_entity_poly.type
_entity_poly.pdbx_seq_one_letter_code
_entity_poly.pdbx_strand_id
1 'polypeptide(L)'
;MHLTDDQLNEYLDNETAERTQIETHLASCADCAARLTALQTLFAELDSLPEAELTRNLAARFASTGQLTPQLPRWLTLTATLQAALALIALLLAAPVFATRFPVIQMPSFTDLLLQLQSQWALFFDTITTYQLPTLPQLPPLEISTFVLSLTLAGASLLWLVGNGLLLRKQIHN
;
A
#
# COMPACT_ATOMS: atom_id res chain seq x y z
N MET A 1 -50.81 -11.66 7.45
CA MET A 1 -49.41 -11.26 7.14
C MET A 1 -48.54 -12.10 8.04
N HIS A 2 -47.59 -12.86 7.49
CA HIS A 2 -46.70 -13.76 8.25
C HIS A 2 -45.34 -13.10 8.49
N LEU A 3 -44.59 -13.59 9.48
CA LEU A 3 -43.19 -13.19 9.69
C LEU A 3 -42.30 -13.73 8.57
N THR A 4 -41.31 -12.93 8.18
CA THR A 4 -40.25 -13.35 7.26
C THR A 4 -39.25 -14.27 7.96
N ASP A 5 -38.45 -15.01 7.19
CA ASP A 5 -37.37 -15.84 7.77
C ASP A 5 -36.33 -14.98 8.49
N ASP A 6 -36.00 -13.80 7.94
CA ASP A 6 -35.06 -12.86 8.57
C ASP A 6 -35.54 -12.43 9.96
N GLN A 7 -36.82 -12.09 10.12
CA GLN A 7 -37.38 -11.69 11.42
C GLN A 7 -37.36 -12.84 12.44
N LEU A 8 -37.57 -14.09 11.99
CA LEU A 8 -37.49 -15.26 12.86
C LEU A 8 -36.04 -15.55 13.28
N ASN A 9 -35.08 -15.41 12.37
CA ASN A 9 -33.66 -15.58 12.67
C ASN A 9 -33.14 -14.47 13.59
N GLU A 10 -33.46 -13.20 13.32
CA GLU A 10 -33.13 -12.08 14.21
C GLU A 10 -33.73 -12.27 15.61
N TYR A 11 -34.94 -12.84 15.72
CA TYR A 11 -35.53 -13.19 17.01
C TYR A 11 -34.74 -14.29 17.75
N LEU A 12 -34.31 -15.34 17.04
CA LEU A 12 -33.51 -16.44 17.60
C LEU A 12 -32.12 -15.97 18.05
N ASP A 13 -31.50 -15.08 17.29
CA ASP A 13 -30.18 -14.51 17.58
C ASP A 13 -30.22 -13.42 18.67
N ASN A 14 -31.42 -13.01 19.11
CA ASN A 14 -31.67 -11.88 20.02
C ASN A 14 -31.26 -10.50 19.45
N GLU A 15 -31.26 -10.35 18.13
CA GLU A 15 -30.86 -9.13 17.41
C GLU A 15 -32.04 -8.26 16.95
N THR A 16 -33.28 -8.61 17.32
CA THR A 16 -34.48 -7.83 16.96
C THR A 16 -34.86 -6.78 18.00
N ALA A 17 -35.21 -5.57 17.52
CA ALA A 17 -35.79 -4.51 18.36
C ALA A 17 -37.31 -4.67 18.59
N GLU A 18 -37.99 -5.55 17.82
CA GLU A 18 -39.46 -5.69 17.81
C GLU A 18 -39.95 -6.96 18.53
N ARG A 19 -39.18 -7.42 19.52
CA ARG A 19 -39.38 -8.71 20.20
C ARG A 19 -40.82 -8.95 20.68
N THR A 20 -41.43 -7.96 21.33
CA THR A 20 -42.79 -8.08 21.89
C THR A 20 -43.86 -8.24 20.82
N GLN A 21 -43.67 -7.62 19.65
CA GLN A 21 -44.60 -7.73 18.52
C GLN A 21 -44.48 -9.12 17.89
N ILE A 22 -43.25 -9.63 17.73
CA ILE A 22 -42.98 -10.97 17.23
C ILE A 22 -43.58 -12.04 18.16
N GLU A 23 -43.40 -11.91 19.47
CA GLU A 23 -43.97 -12.84 20.46
C GLU A 23 -45.51 -12.85 20.42
N THR A 24 -46.13 -11.67 20.27
CA THR A 24 -47.59 -11.55 20.11
C THR A 24 -48.06 -12.23 18.82
N HIS A 25 -47.30 -12.10 17.72
CA HIS A 25 -47.61 -12.76 16.46
C HIS A 25 -47.46 -14.29 16.56
N LEU A 26 -46.38 -14.77 17.19
CA LEU A 26 -46.14 -16.21 17.40
C LEU A 26 -47.22 -16.85 18.27
N ALA A 27 -47.78 -16.13 19.24
CA ALA A 27 -48.89 -16.62 20.05
C ALA A 27 -50.22 -16.75 19.27
N SER A 28 -50.38 -16.02 18.16
CA SER A 28 -51.63 -15.97 17.38
C SER A 28 -51.55 -16.69 16.03
N CYS A 29 -50.35 -16.98 15.51
CA CYS A 29 -50.14 -17.62 14.22
C CYS A 29 -49.43 -18.97 14.35
N ALA A 30 -50.20 -20.06 14.21
CA ALA A 30 -49.69 -21.43 14.32
C ALA A 30 -48.60 -21.76 13.27
N ASP A 31 -48.72 -21.24 12.05
CA ASP A 31 -47.74 -21.49 10.99
C ASP A 31 -46.36 -20.88 11.31
N CYS A 32 -46.34 -19.64 11.84
CA CYS A 32 -45.11 -18.98 12.25
C CYS A 32 -44.48 -19.66 13.47
N ALA A 33 -45.30 -20.12 14.43
CA ALA A 33 -44.83 -20.90 15.57
C ALA A 33 -44.21 -22.24 15.14
N ALA A 34 -44.85 -22.96 14.21
CA ALA A 34 -44.32 -24.21 13.67
C ALA A 34 -42.98 -24.01 12.94
N ARG A 35 -42.84 -22.93 12.16
CA ARG A 35 -41.58 -22.57 11.51
C ARG A 35 -40.48 -22.25 12.53
N LEU A 36 -40.79 -21.50 13.58
CA LEU A 36 -39.84 -21.22 14.65
C LEU A 36 -39.36 -22.51 15.35
N THR A 37 -40.29 -23.42 15.68
CA THR A 37 -39.93 -24.72 16.29
C THR A 37 -39.07 -25.57 15.36
N ALA A 38 -39.33 -25.56 14.06
CA ALA A 38 -38.49 -26.26 13.08
C ALA A 38 -37.05 -25.71 13.06
N LEU A 39 -36.89 -24.37 13.07
CA LEU A 39 -35.57 -23.73 13.14
C LEU A 39 -34.84 -24.06 14.46
N GLN A 40 -35.52 -23.99 15.59
CA GLN A 40 -34.94 -24.33 16.90
C GLN A 40 -34.48 -25.79 16.96
N THR A 41 -35.26 -26.70 16.36
CA THR A 41 -34.91 -28.12 16.28
C THR A 41 -33.66 -28.33 15.42
N LEU A 42 -33.60 -27.68 14.26
CA LEU A 42 -32.42 -27.74 13.38
C LEU A 42 -31.16 -27.25 14.09
N PHE A 43 -31.22 -26.11 14.79
CA PHE A 43 -30.05 -25.60 15.52
C PHE A 43 -29.65 -26.51 16.68
N ALA A 44 -30.60 -27.09 17.41
CA ALA A 44 -30.30 -28.07 18.45
C ALA A 44 -29.64 -29.34 17.88
N GLU A 45 -30.04 -29.80 16.69
CA GLU A 45 -29.39 -30.90 15.99
C GLU A 45 -27.96 -30.53 15.57
N LEU A 46 -27.74 -29.33 15.03
CA LEU A 46 -26.41 -28.84 14.65
C LEU A 46 -25.48 -28.71 15.85
N ASP A 47 -25.97 -28.19 16.98
CA ASP A 47 -25.20 -28.08 18.23
C ASP A 47 -24.89 -29.45 18.86
N SER A 48 -25.68 -30.47 18.55
CA SER A 48 -25.44 -31.84 19.01
C SER A 48 -24.41 -32.60 18.18
N LEU A 49 -23.97 -32.03 17.04
CA LEU A 49 -22.98 -32.66 16.19
C LEU A 49 -21.64 -32.76 16.94
N PRO A 50 -20.93 -33.91 16.85
CA PRO A 50 -19.64 -34.06 17.49
C PRO A 50 -18.61 -33.12 16.86
N GLU A 51 -17.76 -32.52 17.69
CA GLU A 51 -16.61 -31.74 17.25
C GLU A 51 -15.73 -32.60 16.33
N ALA A 52 -15.43 -32.10 15.13
CA ALA A 52 -14.62 -32.83 14.17
C ALA A 52 -13.15 -32.80 14.57
N GLU A 53 -12.58 -33.95 14.95
CA GLU A 53 -11.14 -34.05 15.16
C GLU A 53 -10.38 -33.86 13.85
N LEU A 54 -9.39 -32.96 13.86
CA LEU A 54 -8.48 -32.78 12.73
C LEU A 54 -7.66 -34.07 12.51
N THR A 55 -7.95 -34.79 11.42
CA THR A 55 -7.26 -36.04 11.06
C THR A 55 -5.75 -35.87 10.82
N ARG A 56 -5.30 -34.63 10.60
CA ARG A 56 -3.90 -34.31 10.29
C ARG A 56 -3.46 -33.09 11.07
N ASN A 57 -2.25 -33.15 11.61
CA ASN A 57 -1.62 -32.00 12.22
C ASN A 57 -1.21 -30.99 11.13
N LEU A 58 -2.04 -29.98 10.89
CA LEU A 58 -1.75 -28.89 9.95
C LEU A 58 -0.59 -28.01 10.44
N ALA A 59 -0.41 -27.88 11.77
CA ALA A 59 0.64 -27.07 12.36
C ALA A 59 2.05 -27.61 12.04
N ALA A 60 2.19 -28.92 11.84
CA ALA A 60 3.46 -29.56 11.46
C ALA A 60 4.05 -28.98 10.16
N ARG A 61 3.22 -28.48 9.23
CA ARG A 61 3.69 -27.84 7.98
C ARG A 61 4.32 -26.47 8.19
N PHE A 62 4.02 -25.82 9.31
CA PHE A 62 4.53 -24.49 9.64
C PHE A 62 5.70 -24.56 10.62
N ALA A 63 5.83 -25.65 11.38
CA ALA A 63 6.95 -25.87 12.30
C ALA A 63 8.32 -25.95 11.59
N SER A 64 8.37 -26.42 10.33
CA SER A 64 9.60 -26.48 9.53
C SER A 64 10.06 -25.12 8.98
N THR A 65 9.27 -24.05 9.13
CA THR A 65 9.64 -22.69 8.67
C THR A 65 10.44 -21.93 9.74
N GLY A 66 10.72 -22.58 10.88
CA GLY A 66 11.58 -22.05 11.92
C GLY A 66 13.06 -22.10 11.51
N GLN A 67 13.51 -21.08 10.79
CA GLN A 67 14.89 -20.58 10.60
C GLN A 67 15.17 -20.26 9.14
N LEU A 68 14.49 -19.23 8.63
CA LEU A 68 15.05 -18.38 7.59
C LEU A 68 15.80 -17.22 8.27
N THR A 69 16.82 -17.50 9.06
CA THR A 69 17.88 -16.50 9.25
C THR A 69 18.78 -16.62 8.03
N PRO A 70 18.62 -15.78 7.00
CA PRO A 70 19.54 -15.81 5.88
C PRO A 70 20.93 -15.53 6.44
N GLN A 71 21.79 -16.55 6.45
CA GLN A 71 23.20 -16.35 6.72
C GLN A 71 23.77 -15.58 5.54
N LEU A 72 23.90 -14.27 5.72
CA LEU A 72 24.55 -13.40 4.74
C LEU A 72 25.98 -13.93 4.52
N PRO A 73 26.40 -14.10 3.25
CA PRO A 73 27.70 -14.69 2.98
C PRO A 73 28.81 -13.76 3.50
N ARG A 74 29.82 -14.33 4.14
CA ARG A 74 30.89 -13.59 4.87
C ARG A 74 31.62 -12.53 4.02
N TRP A 75 31.67 -12.71 2.70
CA TRP A 75 32.28 -11.72 1.81
C TRP A 75 31.47 -10.42 1.73
N LEU A 76 30.14 -10.49 1.85
CA LEU A 76 29.25 -9.33 1.82
C LEU A 76 29.32 -8.53 3.12
N THR A 77 29.50 -9.20 4.26
CA THR A 77 29.79 -8.52 5.53
C THR A 77 31.16 -7.84 5.50
N LEU A 78 32.16 -8.45 4.87
CA LEU A 78 33.50 -7.87 4.75
C LEU A 78 33.50 -6.62 3.85
N THR A 79 32.86 -6.67 2.68
CA THR A 79 32.75 -5.49 1.81
C THR A 79 31.95 -4.37 2.46
N ALA A 80 30.86 -4.68 3.17
CA ALA A 80 30.08 -3.69 3.90
C ALA A 80 30.90 -3.02 5.02
N THR A 81 31.68 -3.79 5.80
CA THR A 81 32.56 -3.23 6.83
C THR A 81 33.66 -2.36 6.24
N LEU A 82 34.26 -2.78 5.11
CA LEU A 82 35.30 -2.03 4.44
C LEU A 82 34.74 -0.72 3.87
N GLN A 83 33.57 -0.76 3.25
CA GLN A 83 32.89 0.42 2.70
C GLN A 83 32.50 1.42 3.81
N ALA A 84 31.98 0.93 4.94
CA ALA A 84 31.67 1.77 6.09
C ALA A 84 32.91 2.44 6.68
N ALA A 85 34.02 1.71 6.80
CA ALA A 85 35.29 2.27 7.26
C ALA A 85 35.82 3.34 6.30
N LEU A 86 35.78 3.08 4.98
CA LEU A 86 36.20 4.03 3.95
C LEU A 86 35.32 5.29 3.94
N ALA A 87 34.00 5.13 4.09
CA ALA A 87 33.07 6.26 4.19
C ALA A 87 33.34 7.12 5.43
N LEU A 88 33.62 6.51 6.58
CA LEU A 88 34.01 7.23 7.81
C LEU A 88 35.32 7.99 7.64
N ILE A 89 36.33 7.36 7.04
CA ILE A 89 37.62 8.01 6.75
C ILE A 89 37.40 9.20 5.80
N ALA A 90 36.65 9.00 4.72
CA ALA A 90 36.32 10.06 3.77
C ALA A 90 35.56 11.21 4.45
N LEU A 91 34.61 10.92 5.33
CA LEU A 91 33.86 11.92 6.09
C LEU A 91 34.77 12.72 7.04
N LEU A 92 35.67 12.05 7.76
CA LEU A 92 36.64 12.71 8.66
C LEU A 92 37.60 13.62 7.89
N LEU A 93 38.07 13.19 6.72
CA LEU A 93 38.93 14.00 5.85
C LEU A 93 38.18 15.17 5.21
N ALA A 94 36.90 14.98 4.86
CA ALA A 94 36.08 16.00 4.25
C ALA A 94 35.54 17.03 5.28
N ALA A 95 35.37 16.64 6.55
CA ALA A 95 34.84 17.48 7.62
C ALA A 95 35.48 18.88 7.73
N PRO A 96 36.82 19.06 7.73
CA PRO A 96 37.44 20.39 7.76
C PRO A 96 37.18 21.21 6.50
N VAL A 97 37.05 20.55 5.34
CA VAL A 97 36.69 21.23 4.08
C VAL A 97 35.24 21.71 4.15
N PHE A 98 34.33 20.91 4.68
CA PHE A 98 32.94 21.32 4.87
C PHE A 98 32.82 22.47 5.88
N ALA A 99 33.53 22.40 7.00
CA ALA A 99 33.52 23.46 8.02
C ALA A 99 34.10 24.79 7.54
N THR A 100 35.01 24.77 6.56
CA THR A 100 35.65 26.00 6.03
C THR A 100 34.95 26.56 4.79
N ARG A 101 34.26 25.72 4.01
CA ARG A 101 33.61 26.12 2.75
C ARG A 101 32.11 26.39 2.89
N PHE A 102 31.45 25.82 3.90
CA PHE A 102 30.02 26.05 4.12
C PHE A 102 29.84 27.07 5.24
N PRO A 103 29.19 28.21 4.98
CA PRO A 103 28.77 29.08 6.07
C PRO A 103 27.82 28.30 6.97
N VAL A 104 27.91 28.54 8.29
CA VAL A 104 26.95 28.00 9.25
C VAL A 104 25.56 28.46 8.80
N ILE A 105 24.77 27.55 8.25
CA ILE A 105 23.38 27.82 7.89
C ILE A 105 22.64 27.94 9.21
N GLN A 106 22.40 29.18 9.65
CA GLN A 106 21.44 29.45 10.71
C GLN A 106 20.09 28.96 10.17
N MET A 107 19.60 27.84 10.71
CA MET A 107 18.27 27.39 10.35
C MET A 107 17.29 28.46 10.83
N PRO A 108 16.47 29.05 9.93
CA PRO A 108 15.45 29.99 10.33
C PRO A 108 14.56 29.32 11.39
N SER A 109 14.11 30.11 12.36
CA SER A 109 13.23 29.57 13.38
C SER A 109 11.95 29.05 12.73
N PHE A 110 11.25 28.13 13.39
CA PHE A 110 9.96 27.63 12.88
C PHE A 110 8.96 28.77 12.66
N THR A 111 9.02 29.82 13.48
CA THR A 111 8.22 31.04 13.32
C THR A 111 8.61 31.83 12.07
N ASP A 112 9.90 31.94 11.75
CA ASP A 112 10.37 32.61 10.52
C ASP A 112 9.93 31.84 9.28
N LEU A 113 10.00 30.50 9.32
CA LEU A 113 9.52 29.64 8.23
C LEU A 113 8.01 29.80 8.00
N LEU A 114 7.21 29.85 9.09
CA LEU A 114 5.77 30.06 9.00
C LEU A 114 5.42 31.44 8.41
N LEU A 115 6.09 32.49 8.87
CA LEU A 115 5.90 33.85 8.35
C LEU A 115 6.31 33.96 6.89
N GLN A 116 7.43 33.34 6.52
CA GLN A 116 7.90 33.30 5.14
C GLN A 116 6.95 32.52 4.23
N LEU A 117 6.44 31.39 4.68
CA LEU A 117 5.45 30.62 3.93
C LEU A 117 4.14 31.40 3.78
N GLN A 118 3.64 32.01 4.85
CA GLN A 118 2.42 32.82 4.82
C GLN A 118 2.53 34.00 3.84
N SER A 119 3.65 34.73 3.88
CA SER A 119 3.88 35.87 3.00
C SER A 119 4.04 35.45 1.53
N GLN A 120 4.76 34.36 1.25
CA GLN A 120 4.85 33.82 -0.11
C GLN A 120 3.50 33.34 -0.63
N TRP A 121 2.69 32.73 0.24
CA TRP A 121 1.34 32.30 -0.09
C TRP A 121 0.43 33.48 -0.44
N ALA A 122 0.47 34.56 0.34
CA ALA A 122 -0.30 35.77 0.06
C ALA A 122 0.06 36.41 -1.28
N LEU A 123 1.36 36.52 -1.60
CA LEU A 123 1.84 37.06 -2.87
C LEU A 123 1.46 36.16 -4.05
N PHE A 124 1.50 34.84 -3.86
CA PHE A 124 1.07 33.88 -4.87
C PHE A 124 -0.42 34.02 -5.17
N PHE A 125 -1.26 34.15 -4.14
CA PHE A 125 -2.69 34.38 -4.31
C PHE A 125 -2.98 35.68 -5.03
N ASP A 126 -2.31 36.77 -4.66
CA ASP A 126 -2.42 38.06 -5.34
C ASP A 126 -2.02 37.95 -6.83
N THR A 127 -0.95 37.21 -7.13
CA THR A 127 -0.52 36.96 -8.49
C THR A 127 -1.56 36.17 -9.29
N ILE A 128 -2.21 35.16 -8.69
CA ILE A 128 -3.25 34.37 -9.35
C ILE A 128 -4.50 35.23 -9.61
N THR A 129 -4.96 35.99 -8.63
CA THR A 129 -6.20 36.77 -8.76
C THR A 129 -6.06 37.92 -9.75
N THR A 130 -4.86 38.48 -9.88
CA THR A 130 -4.56 39.53 -10.87
C THR A 130 -4.00 38.99 -12.19
N TYR A 131 -3.83 37.68 -12.32
CA TYR A 131 -3.31 37.07 -13.54
C TYR A 131 -4.28 37.24 -14.70
N GLN A 132 -3.94 38.14 -15.62
CA GLN A 132 -4.58 38.21 -16.93
C GLN A 132 -3.89 37.21 -17.85
N LEU A 133 -4.65 36.33 -18.51
CA LEU A 133 -4.08 35.40 -19.48
C LEU A 133 -3.32 36.20 -20.56
N PRO A 134 -2.00 36.03 -20.70
CA PRO A 134 -1.29 36.62 -21.82
C PRO A 134 -1.84 36.03 -23.12
N THR A 135 -2.05 36.87 -24.13
CA THR A 135 -2.39 36.39 -25.47
C THR A 135 -1.26 35.49 -25.96
N LEU A 136 -1.60 34.25 -26.33
CA LEU A 136 -0.61 33.25 -26.73
C LEU A 136 0.20 33.79 -27.93
N PRO A 137 1.54 33.91 -27.83
CA PRO A 137 2.36 34.16 -28.99
C PRO A 137 2.22 32.98 -29.96
N GLN A 138 2.03 33.25 -31.25
CA GLN A 138 2.01 32.22 -32.28
C GLN A 138 3.37 31.53 -32.30
N LEU A 139 3.41 30.26 -31.87
CA LEU A 139 4.62 29.45 -31.91
C LEU A 139 4.97 29.15 -33.38
N PRO A 140 6.22 29.34 -33.81
CA PRO A 140 6.65 28.84 -35.11
C PRO A 140 6.54 27.31 -35.13
N PRO A 141 6.12 26.69 -36.25
CA PRO A 141 6.05 25.24 -36.35
C PRO A 141 7.45 24.64 -36.16
N LEU A 142 7.58 23.68 -35.23
CA LEU A 142 8.81 22.90 -35.08
C LEU A 142 8.97 21.96 -36.27
N GLU A 143 9.82 22.32 -37.22
CA GLU A 143 10.28 21.43 -38.29
C GLU A 143 11.38 20.49 -37.78
N ILE A 144 11.02 19.56 -36.89
CA ILE A 144 11.92 18.46 -36.57
C ILE A 144 11.89 17.50 -37.76
N SER A 145 13.01 17.42 -38.48
CA SER A 145 13.16 16.49 -39.60
C SER A 145 12.82 15.06 -39.14
N THR A 146 11.78 14.48 -39.74
CA THR A 146 11.26 13.14 -39.42
C THR A 146 12.36 12.06 -39.50
N PHE A 147 13.38 12.29 -40.32
CA PHE A 147 14.55 11.43 -40.45
C PHE A 147 15.42 11.41 -39.17
N VAL A 148 15.63 12.55 -38.53
CA VAL A 148 16.42 12.61 -37.28
C VAL A 148 15.66 11.91 -36.16
N LEU A 149 14.33 12.11 -36.11
CA LEU A 149 13.47 11.51 -35.09
C LEU A 149 13.36 9.99 -35.27
N SER A 150 13.30 9.49 -36.50
CA SER A 150 13.30 8.04 -36.76
C SER A 150 14.65 7.40 -36.45
N LEU A 151 15.76 8.08 -36.77
CA LEU A 151 17.11 7.58 -36.48
C LEU A 151 17.37 7.47 -34.98
N THR A 152 16.94 8.44 -34.18
CA THR A 152 17.12 8.41 -32.72
C THR A 152 16.26 7.32 -32.07
N LEU A 153 15.02 7.15 -32.50
CA LEU A 153 14.14 6.07 -32.03
C LEU A 153 14.68 4.70 -32.42
N ALA A 154 15.14 4.52 -33.65
CA ALA A 154 15.73 3.27 -34.12
C ALA A 154 17.01 2.93 -33.35
N GLY A 155 17.88 3.92 -33.14
CA GLY A 155 19.11 3.77 -32.35
C GLY A 155 18.83 3.39 -30.89
N ALA A 156 17.88 4.05 -30.24
CA ALA A 156 17.45 3.73 -28.88
C ALA A 156 16.88 2.31 -28.75
N SER A 157 16.07 1.89 -29.73
CA SER A 157 15.48 0.54 -29.76
C SER A 157 16.53 -0.56 -29.93
N LEU A 158 17.51 -0.35 -30.82
CA LEU A 158 18.63 -1.27 -31.01
C LEU A 158 19.49 -1.41 -29.75
N LEU A 159 19.84 -0.30 -29.10
CA LEU A 159 20.58 -0.29 -27.84
C LEU A 159 19.83 -1.06 -26.74
N TRP A 160 18.50 -0.87 -26.66
CA TRP A 160 17.66 -1.58 -25.71
C TRP A 160 17.63 -3.10 -25.96
N LEU A 161 17.47 -3.52 -27.22
CA LEU A 161 17.46 -4.94 -27.60
C LEU A 161 18.81 -5.62 -27.33
N VAL A 162 19.91 -4.98 -27.70
CA VAL A 162 21.26 -5.52 -27.49
C VAL A 162 21.59 -5.59 -25.99
N GLY A 163 21.29 -4.53 -25.24
CA GLY A 163 21.51 -4.48 -23.79
C GLY A 163 20.74 -5.57 -23.06
N ASN A 164 19.44 -5.71 -23.32
CA ASN A 164 18.62 -6.74 -22.69
C ASN A 164 18.96 -8.16 -23.16
N GLY A 165 19.29 -8.34 -24.45
CA GLY A 165 19.69 -9.63 -24.99
C GLY A 165 20.99 -10.16 -24.36
N LEU A 166 21.97 -9.28 -24.13
CA LEU A 166 23.23 -9.65 -23.46
C LEU A 166 23.02 -10.02 -21.98
N LEU A 167 22.13 -9.31 -21.28
CA LEU A 167 21.79 -9.61 -19.88
C LEU A 167 21.10 -10.97 -19.74
N LEU A 168 20.13 -11.26 -20.61
CA LEU A 168 19.38 -12.52 -20.59
C LEU A 168 20.24 -13.73 -20.97
N ARG A 169 21.18 -13.57 -21.93
CA ARG A 169 22.10 -14.66 -22.33
C ARG A 169 23.00 -15.12 -21.19
N LYS A 170 23.37 -14.20 -20.28
CA LYS A 170 24.28 -14.51 -19.16
C LYS A 170 23.59 -15.32 -18.03
N GLN A 171 22.26 -15.31 -17.97
CA GLN A 171 21.47 -16.04 -16.96
C GLN A 171 21.17 -17.49 -17.34
N ILE A 172 21.28 -17.86 -18.62
CA ILE A 172 20.96 -19.23 -19.09
C ILE A 172 22.14 -20.20 -18.88
N HIS A 173 23.34 -19.70 -18.59
CA HIS A 173 24.56 -20.50 -18.44
C HIS A 173 25.03 -20.72 -16.98
N ASN A 174 24.21 -20.39 -15.98
CA ASN A 174 24.46 -20.69 -14.56
C ASN A 174 23.34 -21.57 -13.98
#